data_AF-A0A970T6H0-F1
#
_entry.id   AF-A0A970T6H0-F1
#
_cell.length_a   1.000
_cell.length_b   1.000
_cell.length_c   1.000
_cell.angle_alpha   90.00
_cell.angle_beta   90.00
_cell.angle_gamma   90.00
#
_symmetry.space_group_name_H-M   'P 1'
#
loop_
_entity.id
_entity.type
_entity.pdbx_description
1 polymer ?
#
loop_
_entity_poly.entity_id
_entity_poly.type
_entity_poly.pdbx_seq_one_letter_code
_entity_poly.pdbx_strand_id
1 'polypeptide(L)'
;MSVISYKRIMRLESAVLREYFSGVPLSSLTRRYGVNGRRIEAMASDYMKGKIDIFDPGDKKAIEMSKLSHKEEVRLLKEKIAILEDALKMANIKAEGADIMMGILKDEYGIDLSKKVDAERSRSSRGGTKK
;
A
#
# COMPACT_ATOMS: atom_id res chain seq x y z
N MET A 1 -40.51 -27.72 1.23
CA MET A 1 -39.85 -26.68 0.38
C MET A 1 -38.65 -27.32 -0.32
N SER A 2 -38.44 -27.05 -1.62
CA SER A 2 -37.36 -27.65 -2.43
C SER A 2 -36.00 -26.98 -2.19
N VAL A 3 -34.90 -27.75 -2.21
CA VAL A 3 -33.50 -27.28 -2.06
C VAL A 3 -33.13 -26.19 -3.07
N ILE A 4 -33.72 -26.22 -4.27
CA ILE A 4 -33.50 -25.22 -5.32
C ILE A 4 -34.08 -23.86 -4.91
N SER A 5 -35.23 -23.85 -4.23
CA SER A 5 -35.85 -22.63 -3.70
C SER A 5 -35.00 -22.02 -2.60
N TYR A 6 -34.48 -22.85 -1.69
CA TYR A 6 -33.63 -22.40 -0.59
C TYR A 6 -32.32 -21.76 -1.06
N LYS A 7 -31.61 -22.37 -2.02
CA LYS A 7 -30.40 -21.80 -2.62
C LYS A 7 -30.66 -20.46 -3.34
N ARG A 8 -31.83 -20.31 -3.97
CA ARG A 8 -32.22 -19.08 -4.65
C ARG A 8 -32.51 -17.93 -3.67
N ILE A 9 -33.17 -18.25 -2.56
CA ILE A 9 -33.46 -17.29 -1.47
C ILE A 9 -32.15 -16.79 -0.85
N MET A 10 -31.22 -17.70 -0.53
CA MET A 10 -29.90 -17.33 0.00
C MET A 10 -29.11 -16.42 -0.94
N ARG A 11 -29.15 -16.67 -2.26
CA ARG A 11 -28.50 -15.78 -3.25
C ARG A 11 -29.11 -14.38 -3.30
N LEU A 12 -30.43 -14.26 -3.17
CA LEU A 12 -31.10 -12.97 -3.14
C LEU A 12 -30.73 -12.19 -1.86
N GLU A 13 -30.78 -12.85 -0.70
CA GLU A 13 -30.46 -12.22 0.59
C GLU A 13 -29.00 -11.78 0.64
N SER A 14 -28.06 -12.60 0.15
CA SER A 14 -26.65 -12.23 0.01
C SER A 14 -26.44 -11.05 -0.95
N ALA A 15 -27.15 -11.01 -2.08
CA ALA A 15 -27.03 -9.90 -3.04
C ALA A 15 -27.54 -8.57 -2.45
N VAL A 16 -28.72 -8.61 -1.81
CA VAL A 16 -29.32 -7.44 -1.16
C VAL A 16 -28.41 -6.92 -0.04
N LEU A 17 -27.86 -7.80 0.79
CA LEU A 17 -26.97 -7.41 1.88
C LEU A 17 -25.65 -6.82 1.36
N ARG A 18 -25.05 -7.39 0.31
CA ARG A 18 -23.82 -6.84 -0.30
C ARG A 18 -24.03 -5.42 -0.83
N GLU A 19 -25.13 -5.18 -1.55
CA GLU A 19 -25.44 -3.84 -2.04
C GLU A 19 -25.78 -2.86 -0.91
N TYR A 20 -26.51 -3.32 0.12
CA TYR A 20 -26.80 -2.53 1.30
C TYR A 20 -25.52 -2.04 2.00
N PHE A 21 -24.57 -2.94 2.26
CA PHE A 21 -23.28 -2.57 2.88
C PHE A 21 -22.33 -1.79 1.96
N SER A 22 -22.57 -1.79 0.64
CA SER A 22 -21.84 -0.92 -0.30
C SER A 22 -22.35 0.53 -0.32
N GLY A 23 -23.42 0.84 0.40
CA GLY A 23 -23.98 2.19 0.52
C GLY A 23 -25.16 2.50 -0.42
N VAL A 24 -25.76 1.49 -1.06
CA VAL A 24 -26.96 1.71 -1.89
C VAL A 24 -28.16 2.08 -1.01
N PRO A 25 -28.93 3.13 -1.34
CA PRO A 25 -30.08 3.54 -0.54
C PRO A 25 -31.17 2.47 -0.42
N LEU A 26 -31.78 2.34 0.77
CA LEU A 26 -32.86 1.36 1.04
C LEU A 26 -34.02 1.43 0.05
N SER A 27 -34.43 2.64 -0.37
CA SER A 27 -35.50 2.84 -1.36
C SER A 27 -35.18 2.18 -2.71
N SER A 28 -33.91 2.25 -3.13
CA SER A 28 -33.44 1.63 -4.37
C SER A 28 -33.42 0.11 -4.26
N LEU A 29 -33.00 -0.42 -3.11
CA LEU A 29 -32.99 -1.85 -2.84
C LEU A 29 -34.40 -2.43 -2.79
N THR A 30 -35.33 -1.75 -2.10
CA THR A 30 -36.73 -2.17 -2.03
C THR A 30 -37.37 -2.17 -3.41
N ARG A 31 -37.11 -1.16 -4.24
CA ARG A 31 -37.62 -1.11 -5.62
C ARG A 31 -37.03 -2.20 -6.51
N ARG A 32 -35.72 -2.46 -6.41
CA ARG A 32 -35.02 -3.42 -7.29
C ARG A 32 -35.32 -4.87 -6.94
N TYR A 33 -35.33 -5.19 -5.64
CA TYR A 33 -35.43 -6.57 -5.16
C TYR A 33 -36.83 -6.93 -4.65
N GLY A 34 -37.74 -5.96 -4.53
CA GLY A 34 -39.08 -6.18 -3.97
C GLY A 34 -39.08 -6.51 -2.48
N VAL A 35 -37.98 -6.21 -1.76
CA VAL A 35 -37.81 -6.53 -0.34
C VAL A 35 -38.10 -5.30 0.51
N ASN A 36 -38.99 -5.45 1.50
CA ASN A 36 -39.32 -4.37 2.44
C ASN A 36 -38.07 -3.87 3.18
N GLY A 37 -37.87 -2.55 3.25
CA GLY A 37 -36.73 -1.93 3.93
C GLY A 37 -36.51 -2.42 5.37
N ARG A 38 -37.58 -2.59 6.16
CA ARG A 38 -37.46 -3.15 7.53
C ARG A 38 -36.87 -4.56 7.55
N ARG A 39 -37.17 -5.39 6.54
CA ARG A 39 -36.59 -6.72 6.39
C ARG A 39 -35.11 -6.63 6.03
N ILE A 40 -34.73 -5.69 5.18
CA ILE A 40 -33.31 -5.46 4.83
C ILE A 40 -32.51 -5.06 6.07
N GLU A 41 -33.03 -4.14 6.88
CA GLU A 41 -32.41 -3.73 8.14
C GLU A 41 -32.31 -4.90 9.14
N ALA A 42 -33.35 -5.73 9.25
CA ALA A 42 -33.33 -6.92 10.10
C ALA A 42 -32.27 -7.92 9.64
N MET A 43 -32.21 -8.23 8.34
CA MET A 43 -31.18 -9.10 7.75
C MET A 43 -29.78 -8.51 7.95
N ALA A 44 -29.62 -7.19 7.85
CA ALA A 44 -28.33 -6.54 8.08
C ALA A 44 -27.90 -6.66 9.55
N SER A 45 -28.82 -6.45 10.50
CA SER A 45 -28.57 -6.68 11.93
C SER A 45 -28.18 -8.14 12.21
N ASP A 46 -28.90 -9.11 11.63
CA ASP A 46 -28.61 -10.52 11.84
C ASP A 46 -27.28 -10.95 11.20
N TYR A 47 -26.91 -10.38 10.06
CA TYR A 47 -25.58 -10.51 9.46
C TYR A 47 -24.49 -9.91 10.36
N MET A 48 -24.67 -8.69 10.89
CA MET A 48 -23.71 -8.08 11.81
C MET A 48 -23.54 -8.85 13.12
N LYS A 49 -24.59 -9.56 13.55
CA LYS A 49 -24.57 -10.48 14.71
C LYS A 49 -24.03 -11.88 14.38
N GLY A 50 -23.61 -12.13 13.13
CA GLY A 50 -23.05 -13.40 12.68
C GLY A 50 -24.07 -14.54 12.55
N LYS A 51 -25.38 -14.24 12.57
CA LYS A 51 -26.43 -15.25 12.39
C LYS A 51 -26.67 -15.61 10.93
N ILE A 52 -26.38 -14.67 10.04
CA ILE A 52 -26.47 -14.84 8.58
C ILE A 52 -25.06 -14.76 8.03
N ASP A 53 -24.74 -15.66 7.10
CA ASP A 53 -23.49 -15.67 6.37
C ASP A 53 -23.77 -15.47 4.88
N ILE A 54 -23.22 -14.39 4.32
CA ILE A 54 -23.44 -13.99 2.92
C ILE A 54 -22.34 -14.47 1.99
N PHE A 55 -21.28 -15.09 2.52
CA PHE A 55 -20.13 -15.54 1.76
C PHE A 55 -20.13 -17.05 1.61
N ASP A 56 -20.08 -17.50 0.36
CA ASP A 56 -19.85 -18.91 0.08
C ASP A 56 -18.41 -19.30 0.46
N PRO A 57 -18.12 -20.60 0.70
CA PRO A 57 -16.78 -21.05 1.07
C PRO A 57 -15.66 -20.61 0.10
N GLY A 58 -15.97 -20.48 -1.20
CA GLY A 58 -15.04 -19.97 -2.20
C GLY A 58 -14.67 -18.51 -1.98
N ASP A 59 -15.66 -17.66 -1.69
CA ASP A 59 -15.44 -16.24 -1.38
C ASP A 59 -14.60 -16.07 -0.12
N LYS A 60 -14.87 -16.86 0.91
CA LYS A 60 -14.09 -16.85 2.16
C LYS A 60 -12.62 -17.16 1.91
N LYS A 61 -12.36 -18.20 1.10
CA LYS A 61 -10.99 -18.58 0.72
C LYS A 61 -10.29 -17.47 -0.08
N ALA A 62 -11.00 -16.84 -1.02
CA ALA A 62 -10.45 -15.72 -1.79
C ALA A 62 -10.10 -14.51 -0.90
N ILE A 63 -10.98 -14.16 0.04
CA ILE A 63 -10.76 -13.09 1.02
C ILE A 63 -9.55 -13.40 1.91
N GLU A 64 -9.43 -14.64 2.40
CA GLU A 64 -8.31 -15.05 3.24
C GLU A 64 -6.98 -14.97 2.49
N MET A 65 -6.92 -15.47 1.25
CA MET A 65 -5.74 -15.36 0.40
C MET A 65 -5.36 -13.91 0.12
N SER A 66 -6.35 -13.05 -0.15
CA SER A 66 -6.13 -11.62 -0.35
C SER A 66 -5.56 -10.96 0.90
N LYS A 67 -6.07 -11.28 2.10
CA LYS A 67 -5.53 -10.78 3.38
C LYS A 67 -4.09 -11.22 3.61
N LEU A 68 -3.76 -12.48 3.32
CA LEU A 68 -2.39 -12.98 3.43
C LEU A 68 -1.45 -12.24 2.47
N SER A 69 -1.87 -12.06 1.21
CA SER A 69 -1.10 -11.31 0.21
C SER A 69 -0.87 -9.86 0.64
N HIS A 70 -1.90 -9.19 1.15
CA HIS A 70 -1.78 -7.81 1.59
C HIS A 70 -0.87 -7.68 2.82
N LYS A 71 -0.95 -8.64 3.76
CA LYS A 71 -0.04 -8.69 4.92
C LYS A 71 1.42 -8.82 4.48
N GLU A 72 1.69 -9.65 3.48
CA GLU A 72 3.03 -9.82 2.94
C GLU A 72 3.53 -8.56 2.21
N GLU A 73 2.67 -7.91 1.43
CA GLU A 73 2.99 -6.63 0.79
C GLU A 73 3.35 -5.56 1.83
N VAL A 74 2.56 -5.44 2.91
CA VAL A 74 2.87 -4.51 4.02
C VAL A 74 4.20 -4.85 4.68
N ARG A 75 4.54 -6.14 4.84
CA ARG A 75 5.83 -6.58 5.40
C ARG A 75 6.99 -6.11 4.53
N LEU A 76 6.92 -6.35 3.22
CA LEU A 76 7.94 -5.96 2.26
C LEU A 76 8.10 -4.43 2.18
N LEU A 77 7.00 -3.69 2.21
CA LEU A 77 7.04 -2.22 2.23
C LEU A 77 7.72 -1.68 3.48
N LYS A 78 7.45 -2.25 4.66
CA LYS A 78 8.13 -1.87 5.91
C LYS A 78 9.63 -2.14 5.85
N GLU A 79 10.03 -3.29 5.33
CA GLU A 79 11.45 -3.64 5.15
C GLU A 79 12.15 -2.66 4.20
N LYS A 80 11.51 -2.31 3.09
CA LYS A 80 12.03 -1.32 2.14
C LYS A 80 12.15 0.08 2.76
N ILE A 81 11.18 0.50 3.56
CA ILE A 81 11.23 1.78 4.27
C ILE A 81 12.43 1.82 5.22
N ALA A 82 12.64 0.77 6.02
CA ALA A 82 13.77 0.71 6.95
C ALA A 82 15.13 0.85 6.23
N ILE A 83 15.31 0.13 5.12
CA ILE A 83 16.54 0.22 4.30
C ILE A 83 16.75 1.64 3.77
N LEU A 84 15.68 2.29 3.30
CA LEU A 84 15.75 3.64 2.76
C LEU A 84 16.04 4.69 3.85
N GLU A 85 15.49 4.51 5.05
CA GLU A 85 15.76 5.36 6.21
C GLU A 85 17.24 5.27 6.63
N ASP A 86 17.79 4.06 6.70
CA ASP A 86 19.21 3.85 7.00
C ASP A 86 20.12 4.46 5.93
N ALA A 87 19.79 4.26 4.65
CA ALA A 87 20.54 4.84 3.54
C ALA A 87 20.51 6.38 3.57
N LEU A 88 19.36 6.97 3.88
CA LEU A 88 19.19 8.42 4.01
C LEU A 88 20.02 8.96 5.18
N LYS A 89 19.98 8.31 6.34
CA LYS A 89 20.80 8.68 7.49
C LYS A 89 22.29 8.68 7.15
N MET A 90 22.77 7.64 6.47
CA MET A 90 24.16 7.55 6.04
C MET A 90 24.53 8.61 4.99
N ALA A 91 23.61 8.94 4.08
CA ALA A 91 23.82 10.01 3.11
C ALA A 91 23.96 11.37 3.80
N ASN A 92 23.13 11.66 4.80
CA ASN A 92 23.21 12.91 5.57
C ASN A 92 24.53 13.02 6.34
N ILE A 93 24.96 11.95 7.03
CA ILE A 93 26.27 11.93 7.73
C ILE A 93 27.42 12.22 6.75
N LYS A 94 27.38 11.66 5.54
CA LYS A 94 28.42 11.91 4.53
C LYS A 94 28.40 13.35 4.02
N ALA A 95 27.22 13.94 3.83
CA ALA A 95 27.08 15.33 3.42
C ALA A 95 27.62 16.29 4.49
N GLU A 96 27.18 16.12 5.74
CA GLU A 96 27.67 16.90 6.88
C GLU A 96 29.19 16.75 7.06
N GLY A 97 29.71 15.53 6.93
CA GLY A 97 31.15 15.27 6.99
C GLY A 97 31.93 15.96 5.88
N ALA A 98 31.38 16.02 4.66
CA ALA A 98 31.99 16.74 3.54
C ALA A 98 32.05 18.26 3.80
N ASP A 99 30.98 18.83 4.33
CA ASP A 99 30.92 20.25 4.69
C ASP A 99 31.94 20.62 5.78
N ILE A 100 32.06 19.78 6.82
CA ILE A 100 33.06 19.95 7.88
C ILE A 100 34.48 19.89 7.30
N MET A 101 34.79 18.88 6.47
CA MET A 101 36.10 18.75 5.85
C MET A 101 36.44 19.94 4.95
N MET A 102 35.46 20.46 4.21
CA MET A 102 35.64 21.68 3.42
C MET A 102 35.97 22.89 4.29
N GLY A 103 35.31 23.03 5.43
CA GLY A 103 35.61 24.08 6.42
C GLY A 103 37.06 23.98 6.91
N ILE A 104 37.48 22.81 7.39
CA ILE A 104 38.84 22.57 7.89
C ILE A 104 39.90 22.89 6.82
N LEU A 105 39.72 22.40 5.59
CA LEU A 105 40.66 22.66 4.50
C LEU A 105 40.82 24.15 4.21
N LYS A 106 39.72 24.91 4.28
CA LYS A 106 39.74 26.35 4.06
C LYS A 106 40.38 27.09 5.24
N ASP A 107 39.99 26.76 6.47
CA ASP A 107 40.36 27.52 7.66
C ASP A 107 41.79 27.20 8.14
N GLU A 108 42.21 25.94 8.09
CA GLU A 108 43.52 25.50 8.59
C GLU A 108 44.60 25.49 7.50
N TYR A 109 44.23 25.16 6.26
CA TYR A 109 45.19 24.97 5.17
C TYR A 109 45.07 26.02 4.06
N GLY A 110 44.08 26.92 4.12
CA GLY A 110 43.83 27.93 3.09
C GLY A 110 43.36 27.35 1.75
N ILE A 111 42.97 26.07 1.70
CA ILE A 111 42.56 25.36 0.49
C ILE A 111 41.05 25.49 0.30
N ASP A 112 40.64 26.40 -0.58
CA ASP A 112 39.23 26.62 -0.91
C ASP A 112 38.79 25.72 -2.09
N LEU A 113 38.15 24.60 -1.77
CA LEU A 113 37.60 23.67 -2.76
C LEU A 113 36.28 24.16 -3.39
N SER A 114 35.59 25.14 -2.78
CA SER A 114 34.34 25.69 -3.33
C SER A 114 34.52 26.40 -4.68
N LYS A 115 35.76 26.80 -4.98
CA LYS A 115 36.14 27.48 -6.24
C LYS A 115 36.59 26.53 -7.36
N LYS A 116 36.73 25.22 -7.09
CA LYS A 116 37.27 24.24 -8.04
C LYS A 116 36.20 23.39 -8.75
N VAL A 117 34.92 23.65 -8.53
CA VAL A 117 33.81 22.84 -9.07
C VAL A 117 33.75 22.91 -10.61
N ASP A 118 34.25 23.99 -11.22
CA ASP A 118 34.35 24.18 -12.68
C ASP A 118 35.71 23.79 -13.28
N ALA A 119 36.62 23.18 -12.52
CA ALA A 119 37.87 22.70 -13.08
C ALA A 119 37.58 21.51 -14.01
N GLU A 120 37.40 21.78 -15.31
CA GLU A 120 37.36 20.77 -16.37
C GLU A 120 38.43 19.72 -16.07
N ARG A 121 38.03 18.44 -15.98
CA ARG A 121 38.97 17.32 -15.92
C ARG A 121 39.99 17.53 -17.04
N SER A 122 41.23 17.87 -16.67
CA SER A 122 42.26 18.11 -17.66
C SER A 122 42.37 16.87 -18.55
N ARG A 123 42.21 17.06 -19.86
CA ARG A 123 42.34 16.02 -20.89
C ARG A 123 43.78 15.51 -21.06
N SER A 124 44.65 15.70 -20.06
CA SER A 124 46.07 15.35 -20.12
C SER A 124 46.35 14.01 -19.46
N SER A 125 45.90 12.94 -20.08
CA SER A 125 46.61 11.65 -20.05
C SER A 125 46.60 11.02 -21.45
N ARG A 126 46.93 11.84 -22.46
CA ARG A 126 47.24 11.35 -23.80
C ARG A 126 48.72 10.98 -23.85
N GLY A 127 48.98 9.66 -23.92
CA GLY A 127 50.14 9.07 -24.60
C GLY A 127 51.49 9.22 -23.91
N GLY A 128 51.93 8.17 -23.24
CA GLY A 128 53.29 8.13 -22.67
C GLY A 128 53.77 6.78 -22.22
N THR A 129 53.33 5.68 -22.83
CA THR A 129 53.99 4.37 -22.69
C THR A 129 53.79 3.57 -23.98
N LYS A 130 54.69 3.78 -24.93
CA LYS A 130 55.04 2.74 -25.90
C LYS A 130 56.43 2.24 -25.54
N LYS A 131 56.55 0.91 -25.61
CA LYS A 131 57.74 0.08 -25.38
C LYS A 131 59.00 0.60 -26.04
#